data_AF-A0A8H4W073-F1
#
_entry.id   AF-A0A8H4W073-F1
#
_cell.length_a   1.000
_cell.length_b   1.000
_cell.length_c   1.000
_cell.angle_alpha   90.00
_cell.angle_beta   90.00
_cell.angle_gamma   90.00
#
_symmetry.space_group_name_H-M   'P 1'
#
loop_
_entity.id
_entity.type
_entity.pdbx_description
1 polymer ?
#
loop_
_entity_poly.entity_id
_entity_poly.type
_entity_poly.pdbx_seq_one_letter_code
_entity_poly.pdbx_strand_id
1 'polypeptide(L)'
;MEGHAKVAKLMSRHPELAIVRRFGQLNIQNLLYLQAELVHLEAEHRQLAEQDQSKSETADHAKDWFALSQSDVGDAGQWEKLLEIRAKLKEYNECFAQVALMSAQEEPNPYDLRFLRSWLERPKMGNFPILGPDQHVWAEENERDLAAIRRRRGDDIFTRWFIDTVVPLFHKKIGQRFKKPLPEEPESEISQYSESHLTAFVHILGTVLASLLPITSIVILFAAIQVVFVTVSTNGASTA
;
A
#
# COMPACT_ATOMS: atom_id res chain seq x y z
N MET A 1 13.37 -21.62 -10.56
CA MET A 1 12.63 -21.31 -9.31
C MET A 1 11.18 -21.06 -9.70
N GLU A 2 10.22 -21.69 -9.03
CA GLU A 2 8.79 -21.69 -9.39
C GLU A 2 7.90 -21.33 -8.20
N GLY A 3 6.58 -21.27 -8.38
CA GLY A 3 5.67 -21.07 -7.26
C GLY A 3 5.77 -19.68 -6.62
N HIS A 4 5.37 -19.64 -5.34
CA HIS A 4 5.53 -18.47 -4.47
C HIS A 4 6.98 -18.02 -4.35
N ALA A 5 7.97 -18.92 -4.46
CA ALA A 5 9.38 -18.54 -4.39
C ALA A 5 9.76 -17.59 -5.55
N LYS A 6 9.23 -17.85 -6.76
CA LYS A 6 9.44 -16.99 -7.92
C LYS A 6 8.79 -15.62 -7.74
N VAL A 7 7.58 -15.58 -7.17
CA VAL A 7 6.85 -14.33 -6.86
C VAL A 7 7.57 -13.53 -5.76
N ALA A 8 8.00 -14.20 -4.69
CA ALA A 8 8.75 -13.58 -3.59
C ALA A 8 10.07 -12.98 -4.08
N LYS A 9 10.76 -13.64 -5.01
CA LYS A 9 11.98 -13.12 -5.65
C LYS A 9 11.72 -11.85 -6.47
N LEU A 10 10.58 -11.77 -7.16
CA LEU A 10 10.16 -10.54 -7.85
C LEU A 10 9.89 -9.42 -6.83
N MET A 11 9.06 -9.70 -5.82
CA MET A 11 8.63 -8.71 -4.83
C MET A 11 9.79 -8.20 -3.95
N SER A 12 10.80 -9.02 -3.67
CA SER A 12 11.98 -8.60 -2.91
C SER A 12 12.90 -7.69 -3.74
N ARG A 13 12.98 -7.90 -5.06
CA ARG A 13 13.73 -7.03 -5.98
C ARG A 13 12.99 -5.75 -6.34
N HIS A 14 11.66 -5.80 -6.33
CA HIS A 14 10.77 -4.69 -6.69
C HIS A 14 9.73 -4.49 -5.57
N PRO A 15 10.09 -3.80 -4.47
CA PRO A 15 9.21 -3.62 -3.31
C PRO A 15 7.87 -2.95 -3.63
N GLU A 16 7.79 -2.16 -4.70
CA GLU A 16 6.55 -1.57 -5.20
C GLU A 16 5.56 -2.61 -5.74
N LEU A 17 6.05 -3.77 -6.17
CA LEU A 17 5.27 -4.92 -6.61
C LEU A 17 4.93 -5.87 -5.46
N ALA A 18 5.42 -5.60 -4.24
CA ALA A 18 5.07 -6.36 -3.04
C ALA A 18 3.64 -6.03 -2.59
N ILE A 19 2.68 -6.43 -3.42
CA ILE A 19 1.25 -6.23 -3.26
C ILE A 19 0.68 -7.53 -2.71
N VAL A 20 0.02 -7.46 -1.57
CA VAL A 20 -0.56 -8.60 -0.86
C VAL A 20 -1.98 -8.28 -0.43
N ARG A 21 -2.77 -9.33 -0.12
CA ARG A 21 -4.07 -9.14 0.49
C ARG A 21 -3.94 -8.73 1.95
N ARG A 22 -4.78 -7.78 2.36
CA ARG A 22 -4.96 -7.35 3.74
C ARG A 22 -5.88 -8.29 4.51
N PHE A 23 -6.68 -9.10 3.81
CA PHE A 23 -7.69 -9.98 4.41
C PHE A 23 -8.62 -9.21 5.36
N GLY A 24 -9.07 -8.02 4.95
CA GLY A 24 -9.78 -7.08 5.81
C GLY A 24 -11.03 -7.69 6.46
N GLN A 25 -11.81 -8.48 5.71
CA GLN A 25 -12.98 -9.16 6.24
C GLN A 25 -12.64 -10.15 7.37
N LEU A 26 -11.62 -10.99 7.16
CA LEU A 26 -11.19 -11.99 8.16
C LEU A 26 -10.63 -11.32 9.42
N ASN A 27 -9.87 -10.24 9.23
CA ASN A 27 -9.31 -9.45 10.32
C ASN A 27 -10.41 -8.78 11.18
N ILE A 28 -11.41 -8.17 10.54
CA ILE A 28 -12.57 -7.60 11.25
C ILE A 28 -13.39 -8.70 11.92
N GLN A 29 -13.59 -9.84 11.27
CA GLN A 29 -14.29 -10.97 11.86
C GLN A 29 -13.58 -11.47 13.13
N ASN A 30 -12.25 -11.60 13.11
CA ASN A 30 -11.46 -11.98 14.28
C ASN A 30 -11.63 -10.96 15.44
N LEU A 31 -11.60 -9.67 15.13
CA LEU A 31 -11.86 -8.62 16.13
C LEU A 31 -13.24 -8.72 16.76
N LEU A 32 -14.27 -9.01 15.97
CA LEU A 32 -15.63 -9.17 16.47
C LEU A 32 -15.76 -10.38 17.41
N TYR A 33 -15.06 -11.48 17.13
CA TYR A 33 -15.03 -12.63 18.03
C TYR A 33 -14.30 -12.31 19.34
N LEU A 34 -13.12 -11.67 19.28
CA LEU A 34 -12.40 -11.23 20.47
C LEU A 34 -13.23 -10.26 21.33
N GLN A 35 -13.98 -9.35 20.68
CA GLN A 35 -14.91 -8.46 21.37
C GLN A 35 -16.04 -9.23 22.05
N ALA A 36 -16.64 -10.22 21.38
CA ALA A 36 -17.70 -11.04 21.96
C ALA A 36 -17.22 -11.83 23.19
N GLU A 37 -16.01 -12.41 23.12
CA GLU A 37 -15.37 -13.08 24.26
C GLU A 37 -15.16 -12.12 25.43
N LEU A 38 -14.65 -10.91 25.17
CA LEU A 38 -14.48 -9.88 26.22
C LEU A 38 -15.82 -9.49 26.87
N VAL A 39 -16.86 -9.26 26.07
CA VAL A 39 -18.20 -8.92 26.58
C VAL A 39 -18.74 -10.04 27.48
N HIS A 40 -18.50 -11.30 27.10
CA HIS A 40 -18.89 -12.44 27.91
C HIS A 40 -18.12 -12.49 29.25
N LEU A 41 -16.79 -12.35 29.21
CA LEU A 41 -15.95 -12.32 30.42
C LEU A 41 -16.30 -11.15 31.36
N GLU A 42 -16.60 -9.96 30.80
CA GLU A 42 -17.07 -8.81 31.57
C GLU A 42 -18.41 -9.07 32.26
N ALA A 43 -19.33 -9.76 31.58
CA ALA A 43 -20.61 -10.13 32.17
C ALA A 43 -20.44 -11.13 33.33
N GLU A 44 -19.59 -12.15 33.16
CA GLU A 44 -19.26 -13.10 34.22
C GLU A 44 -18.59 -12.42 35.43
N HIS A 45 -17.60 -11.55 35.17
CA HIS A 45 -16.94 -10.78 36.22
C HIS A 45 -17.93 -9.89 36.99
N ARG A 46 -18.87 -9.23 36.29
CA ARG A 46 -19.91 -8.43 36.92
C ARG A 46 -20.83 -9.28 37.80
N GLN A 47 -21.22 -10.46 37.32
CA GLN A 47 -22.06 -11.37 38.08
C GLN A 47 -21.35 -11.86 39.36
N LEU A 48 -20.05 -12.16 39.30
CA LEU A 48 -19.24 -12.51 40.48
C LEU A 48 -19.15 -11.34 41.46
N ALA A 49 -18.93 -10.12 40.96
CA ALA A 49 -18.92 -8.90 41.77
C ALA A 49 -20.24 -8.67 42.52
N GLU A 50 -21.38 -8.87 41.85
CA GLU A 50 -22.71 -8.75 42.46
C GLU A 50 -22.96 -9.84 43.52
N GLN A 51 -22.50 -11.07 43.27
CA GLN A 51 -22.62 -12.17 44.23
C GLN A 51 -21.81 -11.91 45.51
N ASP A 52 -20.59 -11.40 45.40
CA ASP A 52 -19.76 -11.17 46.58
C ASP A 52 -20.17 -9.91 47.34
N GLN A 53 -20.73 -8.91 46.66
CA GLN A 53 -21.36 -7.77 47.34
C GLN A 53 -22.58 -8.17 48.18
N SER A 54 -23.27 -9.25 47.81
CA SER A 54 -24.39 -9.79 48.60
C SER A 54 -23.95 -10.54 49.86
N LYS A 55 -22.65 -10.91 49.96
CA LYS A 55 -22.04 -11.54 51.12
C LYS A 55 -21.39 -10.45 51.99
N SER A 56 -21.94 -10.20 53.17
CA SER A 56 -21.52 -9.09 54.05
C SER A 56 -20.04 -9.09 54.46
N GLU A 57 -19.33 -10.22 54.34
CA GLU A 57 -17.93 -10.38 54.78
C GLU A 57 -16.90 -10.01 53.70
N THR A 58 -17.27 -10.00 52.42
CA THR A 58 -16.32 -9.82 51.30
C THR A 58 -16.50 -8.53 50.51
N ALA A 59 -17.45 -7.67 50.92
CA ALA A 59 -17.76 -6.39 50.25
C ALA A 59 -16.58 -5.40 50.14
N ASP A 60 -15.58 -5.51 51.03
CA ASP A 60 -14.38 -4.65 51.00
C ASP A 60 -13.28 -5.18 50.06
N HIS A 61 -13.31 -6.46 49.67
CA HIS A 61 -12.34 -7.05 48.73
C HIS A 61 -12.45 -6.43 47.33
N ALA A 62 -13.64 -5.96 46.94
CA ALA A 62 -13.85 -5.26 45.67
C ALA A 62 -13.13 -3.90 45.58
N LYS A 63 -12.69 -3.33 46.71
CA LYS A 63 -12.06 -1.99 46.77
C LYS A 63 -10.53 -2.06 46.85
N ASP A 64 -9.96 -3.21 47.18
CA ASP A 64 -8.52 -3.41 47.30
C ASP A 64 -8.06 -4.58 46.42
N TRP A 65 -7.28 -4.26 45.38
CA TRP A 65 -6.74 -5.27 44.48
C TRP A 65 -5.84 -6.28 45.20
N PHE A 66 -5.14 -5.87 46.27
CA PHE A 66 -4.26 -6.76 47.02
C PHE A 66 -5.08 -7.80 47.78
N ALA A 67 -6.09 -7.38 48.55
CA ALA A 67 -7.04 -8.27 49.19
C ALA A 67 -7.79 -9.18 48.20
N LEU A 68 -8.13 -8.69 47.01
CA LEU A 68 -8.75 -9.49 45.95
C LEU A 68 -7.80 -10.55 45.38
N SER A 69 -6.53 -10.18 45.16
CA SER A 69 -5.51 -11.08 44.62
C SER A 69 -5.03 -12.16 45.60
N GLN A 70 -5.24 -11.94 46.90
CA GLN A 70 -4.84 -12.83 48.00
C GLN A 70 -6.02 -13.64 48.55
N SER A 71 -7.21 -13.53 47.93
CA SER A 71 -8.40 -14.26 48.38
C SER A 71 -8.20 -15.77 48.26
N ASP A 72 -8.69 -16.52 49.26
CA ASP A 72 -8.61 -17.98 49.27
C ASP A 72 -9.33 -18.58 48.05
N VAL A 73 -8.93 -19.80 47.66
CA VAL A 73 -9.33 -20.51 46.42
C VAL A 73 -10.86 -20.57 46.18
N GLY A 74 -11.69 -20.38 47.21
CA GLY A 74 -13.15 -20.32 47.10
C GLY A 74 -13.73 -18.96 46.67
N ASP A 75 -13.00 -17.87 46.85
CA ASP A 75 -13.39 -16.47 46.55
C ASP A 75 -12.49 -15.83 45.46
N ALA A 76 -11.48 -16.57 45.01
CA ALA A 76 -10.52 -16.19 43.96
C ALA A 76 -11.13 -16.02 42.55
N GLY A 77 -12.40 -16.37 42.35
CA GLY A 77 -13.06 -16.38 41.04
C GLY A 77 -13.08 -15.00 40.37
N GLN A 78 -13.23 -13.91 41.13
CA GLN A 78 -13.16 -12.56 40.58
C GLN A 78 -11.77 -12.22 40.04
N TRP A 79 -10.72 -12.51 40.82
CA TRP A 79 -9.34 -12.22 40.42
C TRP A 79 -8.92 -13.07 39.22
N GLU A 80 -9.26 -14.35 39.22
CA GLU A 80 -9.00 -15.25 38.08
C GLU A 80 -9.70 -14.74 36.82
N LYS A 81 -10.98 -14.38 36.92
CA LYS A 81 -11.72 -13.79 35.79
C LYS A 81 -11.10 -12.48 35.31
N LEU A 82 -10.59 -11.64 36.22
CA LEU A 82 -9.88 -10.42 35.85
C LEU A 82 -8.56 -10.71 35.13
N LEU A 83 -7.82 -11.77 35.51
CA LEU A 83 -6.62 -12.20 34.80
C LEU A 83 -6.94 -12.72 33.39
N GLU A 84 -8.03 -13.47 33.22
CA GLU A 84 -8.55 -13.88 31.90
C GLU A 84 -8.88 -12.66 31.04
N ILE A 85 -9.62 -11.68 31.59
CA ILE A 85 -9.93 -10.42 30.90
C ILE A 85 -8.64 -9.72 30.48
N ARG A 86 -7.65 -9.59 31.36
CA ARG A 86 -6.36 -8.93 31.02
C ARG A 86 -5.64 -9.61 29.87
N ALA A 87 -5.60 -10.94 29.87
CA ALA A 87 -4.98 -11.71 28.80
C ALA A 87 -5.72 -11.51 27.47
N LYS A 88 -7.05 -11.63 27.49
CA LYS A 88 -7.88 -11.47 26.29
C LYS A 88 -7.88 -10.03 25.76
N LEU A 89 -7.87 -9.04 26.66
CA LEU A 89 -7.83 -7.62 26.30
C LEU A 89 -6.50 -7.26 25.63
N LYS A 90 -5.40 -7.89 26.06
CA LYS A 90 -4.11 -7.75 25.37
C LYS A 90 -4.19 -8.27 23.93
N GLU A 91 -4.73 -9.48 23.73
CA GLU A 91 -4.91 -10.08 22.40
C GLU A 91 -5.80 -9.20 21.50
N TYR A 92 -6.93 -8.71 22.04
CA TYR A 92 -7.82 -7.77 21.35
C TYR A 92 -7.10 -6.49 20.94
N ASN A 93 -6.37 -5.85 21.86
CA ASN A 93 -5.66 -4.59 21.59
C ASN A 93 -4.55 -4.76 20.56
N GLU A 94 -3.80 -5.86 20.61
CA GLU A 94 -2.76 -6.19 19.63
C GLU A 94 -3.37 -6.42 18.24
N CYS A 95 -4.45 -7.20 18.15
CA CYS A 95 -5.19 -7.41 16.90
C CYS A 95 -5.73 -6.08 16.36
N PHE A 96 -6.35 -5.26 17.22
CA PHE A 96 -6.93 -3.97 16.84
C PHE A 96 -5.88 -3.02 16.27
N ALA A 97 -4.71 -2.94 16.92
CA ALA A 97 -3.60 -2.13 16.44
C ALA A 97 -3.10 -2.59 15.06
N GLN A 98 -2.99 -3.90 14.83
CA GLN A 98 -2.61 -4.46 13.53
C GLN A 98 -3.65 -4.12 12.45
N VAL A 99 -4.94 -4.30 12.74
CA VAL A 99 -6.02 -4.00 11.79
C VAL A 99 -6.08 -2.51 11.48
N ALA A 100 -5.91 -1.65 12.47
CA ALA A 100 -5.84 -0.20 12.28
C ALA A 100 -4.66 0.19 11.38
N LEU A 101 -3.47 -0.38 11.61
CA LEU A 101 -2.29 -0.14 10.79
C LEU A 101 -2.49 -0.59 9.33
N MET A 102 -3.10 -1.77 9.12
CA MET A 102 -3.40 -2.31 7.79
C MET A 102 -4.46 -1.48 7.06
N SER A 103 -5.47 -0.98 7.79
CA SER A 103 -6.55 -0.16 7.24
C SER A 103 -6.08 1.24 6.85
N ALA A 104 -5.06 1.76 7.53
CA ALA A 104 -4.41 3.02 7.18
C ALA A 104 -3.52 2.93 5.94
N GLN A 105 -3.21 1.72 5.44
CA GLN A 105 -2.42 1.58 4.21
C GLN A 105 -3.24 1.99 3.00
N GLU A 106 -2.65 2.85 2.17
CA GLU A 106 -3.27 3.24 0.91
C GLU A 106 -3.33 2.06 -0.07
N GLU A 107 -4.29 2.14 -1.00
CA GLU A 107 -4.39 1.19 -2.09
C GLU A 107 -3.11 1.16 -2.95
N PRO A 108 -2.77 -0.01 -3.53
CA PRO A 108 -1.61 -0.14 -4.41
C PRO A 108 -1.76 0.78 -5.63
N ASN A 109 -0.62 1.19 -6.19
CA ASN A 109 -0.63 1.97 -7.42
C ASN A 109 -1.27 1.13 -8.55
N PRO A 110 -2.28 1.65 -9.28
CA PRO A 110 -2.90 0.93 -10.38
C PRO A 110 -1.92 0.48 -11.47
N TYR A 111 -0.85 1.24 -11.73
CA TYR A 111 0.18 0.85 -12.69
C TYR A 111 0.93 -0.41 -12.24
N ASP A 112 1.40 -0.41 -10.98
CA ASP A 112 2.17 -1.52 -10.40
C ASP A 112 1.30 -2.79 -10.29
N LEU A 113 0.03 -2.65 -9.93
CA LEU A 113 -0.92 -3.76 -9.90
C LEU A 113 -1.16 -4.36 -11.30
N ARG A 114 -1.38 -3.52 -12.32
CA ARG A 114 -1.51 -3.99 -13.71
C ARG A 114 -0.24 -4.67 -14.21
N PHE A 115 0.92 -4.13 -13.85
CA PHE A 115 2.21 -4.73 -14.19
C PHE A 115 2.34 -6.12 -13.55
N LEU A 116 2.04 -6.25 -12.26
CA LEU A 116 2.11 -7.52 -11.54
C LEU A 116 1.19 -8.59 -12.16
N ARG A 117 -0.07 -8.25 -12.45
CA ARG A 117 -1.01 -9.15 -13.14
C ARG A 117 -0.45 -9.63 -14.48
N SER A 118 0.00 -8.69 -15.30
CA SER A 118 0.58 -9.01 -16.60
C SER A 118 1.87 -9.83 -16.50
N TRP A 119 2.66 -9.63 -15.45
CA TRP A 119 3.85 -10.42 -15.19
C TRP A 119 3.51 -11.88 -14.83
N LEU A 120 2.47 -12.10 -14.02
CA LEU A 120 2.03 -13.44 -13.61
C LEU A 120 1.62 -14.28 -14.84
N GLU A 121 0.93 -13.68 -15.81
CA GLU A 121 0.39 -14.37 -16.99
C GLU A 121 1.43 -14.63 -18.09
N ARG A 122 2.43 -13.75 -18.25
CA ARG A 122 3.35 -13.80 -19.40
C ARG A 122 4.21 -15.07 -19.40
N PRO A 123 4.27 -15.86 -20.50
CA PRO A 123 5.02 -17.12 -20.56
C PRO A 123 6.52 -17.00 -20.27
N LYS A 124 7.13 -15.86 -20.60
CA LYS A 124 8.55 -15.57 -20.34
C LYS A 124 8.81 -14.86 -19.01
N MET A 125 7.79 -14.79 -18.15
CA MET A 125 7.83 -14.11 -16.86
C MET A 125 7.31 -15.09 -15.79
N GLY A 126 6.17 -14.81 -15.15
CA GLY A 126 5.56 -15.67 -14.16
C GLY A 126 5.18 -17.02 -14.74
N ASN A 127 4.54 -17.02 -15.92
CA ASN A 127 3.93 -18.19 -16.57
C ASN A 127 2.98 -18.96 -15.64
N PHE A 128 2.02 -18.24 -15.03
CA PHE A 128 1.07 -18.78 -14.05
C PHE A 128 1.78 -19.53 -12.92
N PRO A 129 2.63 -18.82 -12.14
CA PRO A 129 3.54 -19.50 -11.20
C PRO A 129 2.82 -20.12 -10.01
N ILE A 130 1.60 -19.69 -9.68
CA ILE A 130 0.83 -20.14 -8.52
C ILE A 130 -0.33 -21.01 -9.01
N LEU A 131 -0.50 -22.17 -8.38
CA LEU A 131 -1.59 -23.11 -8.62
C LEU A 131 -2.42 -23.26 -7.36
N GLY A 132 -3.74 -23.26 -7.51
CA GLY A 132 -4.68 -23.45 -6.40
C GLY A 132 -5.63 -22.26 -6.22
N PRO A 133 -6.38 -22.23 -5.10
CA PRO A 133 -7.35 -21.16 -4.83
C PRO A 133 -6.74 -19.75 -4.79
N ASP A 134 -5.46 -19.65 -4.43
CA ASP A 134 -4.71 -18.42 -4.30
C ASP A 134 -4.18 -17.85 -5.64
N GLN A 135 -4.34 -18.57 -6.75
CA GLN A 135 -3.95 -18.07 -8.08
C GLN A 135 -4.70 -16.77 -8.47
N HIS A 136 -5.89 -16.54 -7.89
CA HIS A 136 -6.73 -15.36 -8.15
C HIS A 136 -6.57 -14.25 -7.10
N VAL A 137 -5.55 -14.32 -6.24
CA VAL A 137 -5.32 -13.33 -5.16
C VAL A 137 -5.28 -11.88 -5.67
N TRP A 138 -4.71 -11.65 -6.86
CA TRP A 138 -4.59 -10.31 -7.45
C TRP A 138 -5.66 -9.99 -8.49
N ALA A 139 -6.69 -10.82 -8.65
CA ALA A 139 -7.76 -10.57 -9.62
C ALA A 139 -8.60 -9.33 -9.25
N GLU A 140 -9.41 -8.84 -10.18
CA GLU A 140 -10.16 -7.57 -10.03
C GLU A 140 -11.12 -7.61 -8.84
N GLU A 141 -11.67 -8.78 -8.52
CA GLU A 141 -12.61 -8.98 -7.41
C GLU A 141 -11.99 -8.67 -6.05
N ASN A 142 -10.66 -8.81 -5.93
CA ASN A 142 -9.92 -8.61 -4.69
C ASN A 142 -9.27 -7.22 -4.58
N GLU A 143 -9.42 -6.32 -5.56
CA GLU A 143 -8.70 -5.03 -5.61
C GLU A 143 -8.79 -4.21 -4.32
N ARG A 144 -10.00 -4.12 -3.75
CA ARG A 144 -10.26 -3.37 -2.51
C ARG A 144 -9.61 -4.00 -1.28
N ASP A 145 -9.18 -5.26 -1.36
CA ASP A 145 -8.51 -5.98 -0.28
C ASP A 145 -6.98 -6.04 -0.49
N LEU A 146 -6.44 -5.41 -1.53
CA LEU A 146 -5.00 -5.37 -1.78
C LEU A 146 -4.33 -4.17 -1.12
N ALA A 147 -3.10 -4.35 -0.67
CA ALA A 147 -2.20 -3.29 -0.21
C ALA A 147 -0.78 -3.54 -0.68
N ALA A 148 -0.06 -2.46 -0.99
CA ALA A 148 1.37 -2.52 -1.27
C ALA A 148 2.16 -2.32 0.03
N ILE A 149 3.12 -3.21 0.32
CA ILE A 149 4.02 -3.08 1.48
C ILE A 149 4.81 -1.78 1.41
N ARG A 150 5.24 -1.40 0.20
CA ARG A 150 5.87 -0.11 -0.07
C ARG A 150 5.27 0.50 -1.31
N ARG A 151 4.35 1.45 -1.15
CA ARG A 151 3.86 2.23 -2.27
C ARG A 151 4.95 3.15 -2.81
N ARG A 152 5.08 3.22 -4.14
CA ARG A 152 5.87 4.26 -4.81
C ARG A 152 5.29 5.63 -4.44
N ARG A 153 6.02 6.42 -3.65
CA ARG A 153 5.57 7.77 -3.24
C ARG A 153 5.71 8.74 -4.42
N GLY A 154 4.62 9.44 -4.73
CA GLY A 154 4.64 10.76 -5.34
C GLY A 154 5.37 10.90 -6.68
N ASP A 155 4.81 10.31 -7.73
CA ASP A 155 5.05 10.81 -9.08
C ASP A 155 4.09 12.00 -9.28
N ASP A 156 4.63 13.22 -9.46
CA ASP A 156 3.86 14.40 -9.87
C ASP A 156 2.94 14.05 -11.05
N ILE A 157 1.81 14.76 -11.23
CA ILE A 157 0.83 14.49 -12.30
C ILE A 157 1.51 14.28 -13.66
N PHE A 158 2.55 15.06 -13.93
CA PHE A 158 3.40 14.93 -15.10
C PHE A 158 4.19 13.62 -15.14
N THR A 159 4.86 13.25 -14.05
CA THR A 159 5.60 11.99 -13.91
C THR A 159 4.69 10.79 -14.07
N ARG A 160 3.45 10.84 -13.55
CA ARG A 160 2.45 9.80 -13.73
C ARG A 160 2.01 9.66 -15.19
N TRP A 161 1.67 10.77 -15.86
CA TRP A 161 1.38 10.77 -17.30
C TRP A 161 2.55 10.24 -18.12
N PHE A 162 3.77 10.66 -17.77
CA PHE A 162 5.00 10.28 -18.46
C PHE A 162 5.31 8.79 -18.31
N ILE A 163 5.21 8.25 -17.09
CA ILE A 163 5.38 6.83 -16.82
C ILE A 163 4.27 6.02 -17.51
N ASP A 164 3.01 6.44 -17.40
CA ASP A 164 1.89 5.69 -17.96
C ASP A 164 1.85 5.73 -19.50
N THR A 165 2.36 6.79 -20.13
CA THR A 165 2.27 6.99 -21.59
C THR A 165 3.59 6.73 -22.30
N VAL A 166 4.68 7.34 -21.83
CA VAL A 166 5.96 7.35 -22.54
C VAL A 166 6.75 6.07 -22.28
N VAL A 167 6.75 5.53 -21.06
CA VAL A 167 7.50 4.30 -20.74
C VAL A 167 6.98 3.09 -21.54
N PRO A 168 5.66 2.82 -21.67
CA PRO A 168 5.15 1.73 -22.50
C PRO A 168 5.47 1.90 -23.99
N LEU A 169 5.35 3.13 -24.52
CA LEU A 169 5.67 3.43 -25.91
C LEU A 169 7.16 3.25 -26.20
N PHE A 170 8.01 3.71 -25.28
CA PHE A 170 9.46 3.50 -25.34
C PHE A 170 9.81 2.02 -25.26
N HIS A 171 9.19 1.25 -24.35
CA HIS A 171 9.42 -0.19 -24.23
C HIS A 171 9.05 -0.93 -25.52
N LYS A 172 7.92 -0.55 -26.14
CA LYS A 172 7.44 -1.14 -27.38
C LYS A 172 8.31 -0.79 -28.60
N LYS A 173 8.86 0.43 -28.68
CA LYS A 173 9.62 0.90 -29.87
C LYS A 173 11.14 0.82 -29.77
N ILE A 174 11.71 1.09 -28.59
CA ILE A 174 13.17 1.23 -28.38
C ILE A 174 13.70 0.13 -27.45
N GLY A 175 12.95 -0.22 -26.40
CA GLY A 175 13.35 -1.23 -25.41
C GLY A 175 13.66 -2.61 -26.01
N GLN A 176 12.99 -3.01 -27.09
CA GLN A 176 13.29 -4.27 -27.80
C GLN A 176 14.67 -4.31 -28.46
N ARG A 177 15.27 -3.16 -28.81
CA ARG A 177 16.58 -3.08 -29.50
C ARG A 177 17.78 -2.93 -28.55
N PHE A 178 17.56 -2.52 -27.31
CA PHE A 178 18.62 -2.30 -26.30
C PHE A 178 18.65 -3.37 -25.20
N LYS A 179 17.82 -4.43 -25.31
CA LYS A 179 17.92 -5.62 -24.44
C LYS A 179 19.23 -6.35 -24.73
N LYS A 180 20.28 -6.09 -23.96
CA LYS A 180 21.37 -7.06 -23.78
C LYS A 180 20.95 -7.99 -22.63
N PRO A 181 20.90 -9.31 -22.82
CA PRO A 181 20.65 -10.23 -21.72
C PRO A 181 21.77 -10.06 -20.69
N LEU A 182 21.43 -9.77 -19.43
CA LEU A 182 22.41 -9.86 -18.35
C LEU A 182 22.81 -11.34 -18.20
N PRO A 183 24.10 -11.66 -18.02
CA PRO A 183 24.59 -13.05 -17.97
C PRO A 183 24.04 -13.89 -16.80
N GLU A 184 23.44 -13.28 -15.78
CA GLU A 184 23.13 -13.98 -14.53
C GLU A 184 21.75 -14.62 -14.44
N GLU A 185 20.75 -14.26 -15.27
CA GLU A 185 19.42 -14.91 -15.21
C GLU A 185 18.73 -14.98 -16.59
N PRO A 186 18.88 -16.09 -17.35
CA PRO A 186 18.31 -16.24 -18.68
C PRO A 186 16.77 -16.34 -18.74
N GLU A 187 16.08 -16.42 -17.59
CA GLU A 187 14.65 -16.73 -17.53
C GLU A 187 13.72 -15.56 -17.16
N SER A 188 14.24 -14.40 -16.77
CA SER A 188 13.39 -13.26 -16.43
C SER A 188 13.56 -12.11 -17.41
N GLU A 189 12.60 -11.93 -18.33
CA GLU A 189 12.46 -10.72 -19.15
C GLU A 189 12.03 -9.48 -18.34
N ILE A 190 12.11 -9.53 -17.01
CA ILE A 190 12.19 -8.32 -16.18
C ILE A 190 13.56 -7.72 -16.46
N SER A 191 13.68 -7.03 -17.60
CA SER A 191 14.86 -6.22 -17.88
C SER A 191 14.98 -5.29 -16.70
N GLN A 192 16.11 -5.39 -15.99
CA GLN A 192 16.52 -4.44 -14.96
C GLN A 192 16.41 -3.05 -15.61
N TYR A 193 15.30 -2.36 -15.40
CA TYR A 193 15.25 -0.94 -15.59
C TYR A 193 16.09 -0.43 -14.43
N SER A 194 17.39 -0.28 -14.68
CA SER A 194 18.26 0.43 -13.75
C SER A 194 17.58 1.76 -13.52
N GLU A 195 17.08 1.97 -12.31
CA GLU A 195 16.44 3.21 -11.90
C GLU A 195 17.34 4.40 -12.28
N SER A 196 18.66 4.21 -12.31
CA SER A 196 19.61 5.22 -12.79
C SER A 196 19.44 5.62 -14.27
N HIS A 197 19.13 4.71 -15.20
CA HIS A 197 18.96 5.05 -16.62
C HIS A 197 17.61 5.68 -16.92
N LEU A 198 16.56 5.22 -16.23
CA LEU A 198 15.23 5.81 -16.37
C LEU A 198 15.21 7.20 -15.72
N THR A 199 15.82 7.33 -14.54
CA THR A 199 16.00 8.62 -13.86
C THR A 199 16.90 9.55 -14.66
N ALA A 200 18.01 9.08 -15.25
CA ALA A 200 18.86 9.89 -16.12
C ALA A 200 18.13 10.31 -17.41
N PHE A 201 17.35 9.43 -18.02
CA PHE A 201 16.55 9.77 -19.20
C PHE A 201 15.45 10.79 -18.89
N VAL A 202 14.73 10.59 -17.77
CA VAL A 202 13.74 11.54 -17.27
C VAL A 202 14.39 12.88 -16.95
N HIS A 203 15.58 12.91 -16.35
CA HIS A 203 16.33 14.14 -16.11
C HIS A 203 16.76 14.81 -17.41
N ILE A 204 17.35 14.08 -18.37
CA ILE A 204 17.76 14.64 -19.67
C ILE A 204 16.55 15.25 -20.39
N LEU A 205 15.45 14.50 -20.46
CA LEU A 205 14.24 14.98 -21.12
C LEU A 205 13.61 16.15 -20.35
N GLY A 206 13.61 16.09 -19.02
CA GLY A 206 13.16 17.18 -18.15
C GLY A 206 13.99 18.45 -18.37
N THR A 207 15.32 18.34 -18.50
CA THR A 207 16.21 19.46 -18.83
C THR A 207 15.98 19.99 -20.25
N VAL A 208 15.69 19.11 -21.22
CA VAL A 208 15.37 19.51 -22.59
C VAL A 208 14.03 20.26 -22.63
N LEU A 209 12.97 19.74 -22.01
CA LEU A 209 11.69 20.45 -21.93
C LEU A 209 11.82 21.76 -21.14
N ALA A 210 12.53 21.75 -20.01
CA ALA A 210 12.75 22.95 -19.21
C ALA A 210 13.56 24.02 -19.95
N SER A 211 14.48 23.64 -20.84
CA SER A 211 15.23 24.59 -21.67
C SER A 211 14.46 25.08 -22.90
N LEU A 212 13.52 24.28 -23.41
CA LEU A 212 12.61 24.68 -24.49
C LEU A 212 11.53 25.67 -24.01
N LEU A 213 11.10 25.63 -22.75
CA LEU A 213 10.10 26.56 -22.20
C LEU A 213 10.51 28.06 -22.33
N PRO A 214 11.72 28.48 -21.91
CA PRO A 214 12.20 29.84 -22.14
C PRO A 214 12.32 30.19 -23.63
N ILE A 215 12.82 29.27 -24.45
CA ILE A 215 13.03 29.51 -25.89
C ILE A 215 11.67 29.71 -26.59
N THR A 216 10.71 28.84 -26.33
CA THR A 216 9.34 28.96 -26.85
C THR A 216 8.67 30.25 -26.38
N SER A 217 8.86 30.64 -25.11
CA SER A 217 8.40 31.92 -24.59
C SER A 217 9.01 33.12 -25.34
N ILE A 218 10.32 33.11 -25.61
CA ILE A 218 11.02 34.16 -26.38
C ILE A 218 10.50 34.22 -27.82
N VAL A 219 10.30 33.08 -28.48
CA VAL A 219 9.79 33.02 -29.86
C VAL A 219 8.37 33.58 -29.94
N ILE A 220 7.50 33.22 -29.00
CA ILE A 220 6.14 33.75 -28.91
C ILE A 220 6.16 35.26 -28.67
N LEU A 221 7.01 35.74 -27.75
CA LEU A 221 7.16 37.17 -27.48
C LEU A 221 7.66 37.93 -28.72
N PHE A 222 8.66 37.39 -29.42
CA PHE A 222 9.19 38.01 -30.63
C PHE A 222 8.14 38.07 -31.74
N ALA A 223 7.39 36.98 -31.96
CA ALA A 223 6.30 36.95 -32.92
C ALA A 223 5.20 37.97 -32.57
N ALA A 224 4.84 38.07 -31.29
CA ALA A 224 3.87 39.06 -30.82
C ALA A 224 4.35 40.51 -31.05
N ILE A 225 5.62 40.81 -30.75
CA ILE A 225 6.22 42.12 -30.98
C ILE A 225 6.23 42.48 -32.47
N GLN A 226 6.59 41.53 -33.35
CA GLN A 226 6.57 41.74 -34.81
C GLN A 226 5.17 42.06 -35.32
N VAL A 227 4.15 41.33 -34.85
CA VAL A 227 2.75 41.60 -35.20
C VAL A 227 2.31 43.01 -34.74
N VAL A 228 2.68 43.42 -33.52
CA VAL A 228 2.38 44.77 -33.02
C VAL A 228 3.09 45.84 -33.87
N PHE A 229 4.35 45.64 -34.22
CA PHE A 229 5.11 46.60 -35.02
C PHE A 229 4.52 46.78 -36.43
N VAL A 230 4.14 45.69 -37.09
CA VAL A 230 3.44 45.73 -38.39
C VAL A 230 2.08 46.43 -38.27
N THR A 231 1.32 46.16 -37.21
CA THR A 231 0.02 46.79 -36.97
C THR A 231 0.15 48.30 -36.74
N VAL A 232 1.17 48.74 -36.00
CA VAL A 232 1.46 50.18 -35.77
C VAL A 232 1.95 50.86 -37.06
N SER A 233 2.80 50.19 -37.85
CA SER A 233 3.30 50.74 -39.12
C SER A 233 2.21 50.88 -40.18
N THR A 234 1.27 49.93 -40.23
CA THR A 234 0.14 49.96 -41.17
C THR A 234 -0.91 51.01 -40.77
N ASN A 235 -1.18 51.16 -39.47
CA ASN A 235 -2.10 52.19 -38.97
C ASN A 235 -1.50 53.61 -39.06
N GLY A 236 -0.19 53.77 -38.82
CA GLY A 236 0.51 55.06 -38.97
C GLY A 236 0.63 55.55 -40.42
N ALA A 237 0.69 54.63 -41.39
CA ALA A 237 0.68 54.96 -42.81
C ALA A 237 -0.72 55.34 -43.35
N SER A 238 -1.80 55.04 -42.61
CA SER A 238 -3.17 55.41 -42.98
C SER A 238 -3.61 56.77 -42.42
N THR A 239 -2.80 57.41 -41.56
CA THR A 239 -3.09 58.69 -40.91
C THR A 239 -2.22 59.86 -41.40
N ALA A 240 -1.45 59.66 -42.46
CA ALA A 240 -0.68 60.70 -43.16
C ALA A 240 -1.29 60.93 -44.56
#